data_AF-A0A380EG71-F1
#
_entry.id   AF-A0A380EG71-F1
#
_cell.length_a   1.000
_cell.length_b   1.000
_cell.length_c   1.000
_cell.angle_alpha   90.00
_cell.angle_beta   90.00
_cell.angle_gamma   90.00
#
_symmetry.space_group_name_H-M   'P 1'
#
loop_
_entity.id
_entity.type
_entity.pdbx_description
1 polymer ?
#
loop_
_entity_poly.entity_id
_entity_poly.type
_entity_poly.pdbx_seq_one_letter_code
_entity_poly.pdbx_strand_id
1 'polypeptide(L)'
;MKQPILNKLESLNQEEAISLHVPGHKNMTIGHLSQLSMTMDKTEIPGLDDLHHPEEVILESMKQVEKHSDYDAYFLVNGTTSGILSVIQSFSQKKGDILMARNVHKSVLHALDISQQEGHFIETHQSPLTNHYNKVNLSR
;
A
#
# COMPACT_ATOMS: atom_id res chain seq x y z
N MET A 1 -5.68 -3.94 20.55
CA MET A 1 -5.82 -4.28 19.11
C MET A 1 -5.19 -5.64 18.92
N LYS A 2 -5.82 -6.57 18.18
CA LYS A 2 -5.13 -7.83 17.90
C LYS A 2 -3.96 -7.55 16.96
N GLN A 3 -2.93 -8.38 16.98
CA GLN A 3 -1.80 -8.30 16.05
C GLN A 3 -1.69 -9.60 15.25
N PRO A 4 -2.65 -9.92 14.35
CA PRO A 4 -2.72 -11.24 13.71
C PRO A 4 -1.45 -11.62 12.97
N ILE A 5 -0.89 -10.70 12.17
CA ILE A 5 0.35 -10.94 11.41
C ILE A 5 1.52 -11.24 12.37
N LEU A 6 1.72 -10.39 13.39
CA LEU A 6 2.84 -10.56 14.34
C LEU A 6 2.71 -11.88 15.10
N ASN A 7 1.53 -12.15 15.66
CA ASN A 7 1.26 -13.37 16.41
C ASN A 7 1.49 -14.62 15.54
N LYS A 8 1.09 -14.57 14.26
CA LYS A 8 1.31 -15.68 13.33
C LYS A 8 2.79 -15.90 13.00
N LEU A 9 3.53 -14.83 12.74
CA LEU A 9 4.97 -14.91 12.49
C LEU A 9 5.74 -15.45 13.71
N GLU A 10 5.38 -15.01 14.92
CA GLU A 10 5.94 -15.53 16.17
C GLU A 10 5.64 -17.02 16.36
N SER A 11 4.39 -17.46 16.12
CA SER A 11 4.01 -18.88 16.15
C SER A 11 4.83 -19.72 15.15
N LEU A 12 4.99 -19.25 13.91
CA LEU A 12 5.76 -19.95 12.88
C LEU A 12 7.25 -20.07 13.24
N ASN A 13 7.79 -19.10 13.98
CA ASN A 13 9.17 -19.16 14.46
C ASN A 13 9.36 -20.21 15.56
N GLN A 14 8.34 -20.49 16.35
CA GLN A 14 8.38 -21.52 17.40
C GLN A 14 8.30 -22.95 16.86
N GLU A 15 7.79 -23.14 15.64
CA GLU A 15 7.70 -24.46 15.00
C GLU A 15 9.07 -25.01 14.56
N GLU A 16 10.11 -24.17 14.50
CA GLU A 16 11.47 -24.54 14.08
C GLU A 16 11.53 -25.35 12.76
N ALA A 17 10.59 -25.07 11.85
CA ALA A 17 10.47 -25.80 10.60
C ALA A 17 11.70 -25.61 9.69
N ILE A 18 12.12 -26.70 9.04
CA ILE A 18 13.12 -26.65 7.97
C ILE A 18 12.47 -26.00 6.74
N SER A 19 12.89 -24.78 6.42
CA SER A 19 12.40 -24.09 5.23
C SER A 19 13.11 -24.61 3.99
N LEU A 20 12.36 -25.21 3.07
CA LEU A 20 12.81 -25.51 1.71
C LEU A 20 12.29 -24.47 0.68
N HIS A 21 11.53 -23.47 1.14
CA HIS A 21 10.92 -22.42 0.33
C HIS A 21 11.79 -21.16 0.27
N VAL A 22 11.40 -20.13 -0.49
CA VAL A 22 12.03 -18.80 -0.40
C VAL A 22 11.62 -18.10 0.91
N PRO A 23 12.40 -17.12 1.42
CA PRO A 23 13.66 -16.57 0.89
C PRO A 23 14.89 -17.48 1.02
N GLY A 24 15.96 -17.15 0.29
CA GLY A 24 17.16 -17.99 0.14
C GLY A 24 17.96 -18.26 1.42
N HIS A 25 17.78 -17.47 2.48
CA HIS A 25 18.40 -17.73 3.79
C HIS A 25 17.74 -18.89 4.56
N LYS A 26 16.63 -19.45 4.05
CA LYS A 26 15.96 -20.65 4.57
C LYS A 26 15.76 -20.61 6.08
N ASN A 27 15.09 -19.55 6.56
CA ASN A 27 14.90 -19.32 7.99
C ASN A 27 16.21 -19.26 8.79
N MET A 28 17.21 -18.54 8.27
CA MET A 28 18.52 -18.31 8.89
C MET A 28 19.46 -19.52 8.89
N THR A 29 19.10 -20.62 8.23
CA THR A 29 19.93 -21.84 8.16
C THR A 29 21.03 -21.77 7.08
N ILE A 30 20.90 -20.87 6.10
CA ILE A 30 21.88 -20.70 5.03
C ILE A 30 22.49 -19.30 5.10
N GLY A 31 23.83 -19.25 5.18
CA GLY A 31 24.63 -18.03 5.19
C GLY A 31 25.14 -17.63 6.57
N HIS A 32 26.02 -16.62 6.61
CA HIS A 32 26.59 -16.07 7.85
C HIS A 32 25.74 -14.91 8.37
N LEU A 33 24.53 -15.23 8.84
CA LEU A 33 23.50 -14.23 9.14
C LEU A 33 23.33 -13.94 10.64
N SER A 34 24.26 -14.38 11.49
CA SER A 34 24.15 -14.21 12.95
C SER A 34 24.09 -12.75 13.42
N GLN A 35 24.47 -11.80 12.56
CA GLN A 35 24.39 -10.36 12.82
C GLN A 35 23.10 -9.71 12.29
N LEU A 36 22.26 -10.45 11.57
CA LEU A 36 21.01 -9.97 10.99
C LEU A 36 19.82 -10.67 11.68
N SER A 37 18.77 -9.92 11.98
CA SER A 37 17.51 -10.49 12.51
C SER A 37 16.48 -10.56 11.38
N MET A 38 16.51 -11.66 10.62
CA MET A 38 15.57 -11.91 9.50
C MET A 38 14.64 -13.09 9.79
N THR A 39 14.39 -13.39 11.06
CA THR A 39 13.48 -14.48 11.46
C THR A 39 12.03 -14.21 11.06
N MET A 40 11.67 -12.94 10.90
CA MET A 40 10.37 -12.50 10.39
C MET A 40 10.32 -12.35 8.87
N ASP A 41 11.45 -12.50 8.17
CA ASP A 41 11.49 -12.48 6.70
C ASP A 41 10.98 -13.82 6.16
N LYS A 42 9.69 -13.84 5.87
CA LYS A 42 8.95 -14.99 5.36
C LYS A 42 8.09 -14.54 4.19
N THR A 43 7.85 -15.46 3.28
CA THR A 43 6.97 -15.27 2.12
C THR A 43 5.61 -15.92 2.38
N GLU A 44 4.73 -15.92 1.40
CA GLU A 44 3.52 -16.72 1.36
C GLU A 44 3.84 -18.22 1.54
N ILE A 45 3.58 -18.73 2.75
CA ILE A 45 3.70 -20.13 3.11
C ILE A 45 2.38 -20.60 3.75
N PRO A 46 2.08 -21.91 3.73
CA PRO A 46 0.86 -22.42 4.35
C PRO A 46 0.67 -21.90 5.77
N GLY A 47 -0.50 -21.29 6.01
CA GLY A 47 -0.88 -20.73 7.30
C GLY A 47 -0.37 -19.31 7.59
N LEU A 48 0.37 -18.65 6.68
CA LEU A 48 0.60 -17.20 6.75
C LEU A 48 -0.51 -16.45 5.98
N ASP A 49 -0.21 -15.87 4.82
CA ASP A 49 -1.17 -15.24 3.90
C ASP A 49 -0.45 -14.77 2.61
N ASP A 50 -1.21 -14.36 1.59
CA ASP A 50 -0.72 -13.64 0.41
C ASP A 50 -1.21 -12.18 0.43
N LEU A 51 -0.27 -11.23 0.41
CA LEU A 51 -0.62 -9.80 0.41
C LEU A 51 -1.39 -9.37 -0.85
N HIS A 52 -1.18 -10.03 -2.00
CA HIS A 52 -1.86 -9.69 -3.26
C HIS A 52 -3.31 -10.19 -3.29
N HIS A 53 -3.60 -11.23 -2.52
CA HIS A 53 -4.93 -11.80 -2.38
C HIS A 53 -5.18 -12.24 -0.92
N PRO A 54 -5.35 -11.28 0.01
CA PRO A 54 -5.38 -11.60 1.42
C PRO A 54 -6.68 -12.30 1.81
N GLU A 55 -6.56 -13.47 2.43
CA GLU A 55 -7.69 -14.29 2.87
C GLU A 55 -7.65 -14.60 4.38
N GLU A 56 -6.46 -14.53 5.00
CA GLU A 56 -6.22 -14.96 6.38
C GLU A 56 -5.76 -13.80 7.29
N VAL A 57 -4.55 -13.88 7.85
CA VAL A 57 -4.07 -12.96 8.91
C VAL A 57 -3.84 -11.53 8.40
N ILE A 58 -3.53 -11.35 7.11
CA ILE A 58 -3.43 -10.02 6.50
C ILE A 58 -4.84 -9.43 6.38
N LEU A 59 -5.83 -10.21 5.92
CA LEU A 59 -7.21 -9.75 5.82
C LEU A 59 -7.81 -9.40 7.20
N GLU A 60 -7.55 -10.23 8.23
CA GLU A 60 -7.97 -9.93 9.61
C GLU A 60 -7.35 -8.62 10.10
N SER A 61 -6.08 -8.37 9.75
CA SER A 61 -5.38 -7.15 10.13
C SER A 61 -5.95 -5.91 9.41
N MET A 62 -6.20 -6.01 8.10
CA MET A 62 -6.82 -4.94 7.31
C MET A 62 -8.22 -4.57 7.81
N LYS A 63 -9.03 -5.57 8.22
CA LYS A 63 -10.37 -5.35 8.77
C LYS A 63 -10.37 -4.54 10.07
N GLN A 64 -9.29 -4.60 10.85
CA GLN A 64 -9.14 -3.88 12.12
C GLN A 64 -8.71 -2.42 11.97
N VAL A 65 -8.33 -1.99 10.77
CA VAL A 65 -7.99 -0.59 10.51
C VAL A 65 -9.23 0.28 10.69
N GLU A 66 -9.10 1.30 11.54
CA GLU A 66 -10.11 2.34 11.72
C GLU A 66 -10.26 3.14 10.42
N LYS A 67 -11.49 3.18 9.91
CA LYS A 67 -11.84 3.78 8.62
C LYS A 67 -13.33 4.11 8.60
N HIS A 68 -13.73 4.87 7.59
CA HIS A 68 -15.15 5.10 7.31
C HIS A 68 -15.86 3.76 7.04
N SER A 69 -17.12 3.62 7.46
CA SER A 69 -17.89 2.35 7.35
C SER A 69 -17.95 1.81 5.92
N ASP A 70 -17.99 2.72 4.94
CA ASP A 70 -18.18 2.39 3.53
C ASP A 70 -16.86 2.16 2.79
N TYR A 71 -15.72 2.21 3.50
CA TYR A 71 -14.39 2.08 2.90
C TYR A 71 -13.77 0.74 3.27
N ASP A 72 -13.04 0.17 2.32
CA ASP A 72 -12.08 -0.89 2.58
C ASP A 72 -10.71 -0.29 2.94
N ALA A 73 -9.92 -1.03 3.71
CA ALA A 73 -8.53 -0.68 4.00
C ALA A 73 -7.60 -1.72 3.39
N TYR A 74 -6.56 -1.25 2.71
CA TYR A 74 -5.54 -2.08 2.11
C TYR A 74 -4.16 -1.63 2.61
N PHE A 75 -3.30 -2.60 2.93
CA PHE A 75 -1.90 -2.32 3.26
C PHE A 75 -1.09 -2.08 2.00
N LEU A 76 -0.14 -1.14 2.09
CA LEU A 76 0.76 -0.76 1.02
C LEU A 76 2.20 -0.91 1.50
N VAL A 77 3.02 -1.68 0.78
CA VAL A 77 4.44 -1.90 1.10
C VAL A 77 5.36 -0.95 0.34
N ASN A 78 4.85 -0.19 -0.63
CA ASN A 78 5.61 0.74 -1.47
C ASN A 78 5.13 2.21 -1.34
N GLY A 79 4.65 2.55 -0.14
CA GLY A 79 4.19 3.89 0.24
C GLY A 79 2.95 4.40 -0.52
N THR A 80 2.51 5.61 -0.16
CA THR A 80 1.30 6.24 -0.71
C THR A 80 1.34 6.44 -2.23
N THR A 81 2.54 6.59 -2.82
CA THR A 81 2.72 6.65 -4.28
C THR A 81 2.08 5.45 -4.97
N SER A 82 2.34 4.23 -4.47
CA SER A 82 1.74 3.02 -5.04
C SER A 82 0.21 3.02 -4.93
N GLY A 83 -0.34 3.46 -3.79
CA GLY A 83 -1.79 3.59 -3.60
C GLY A 83 -2.43 4.57 -4.58
N ILE A 84 -1.84 5.75 -4.79
CA ILE A 84 -2.34 6.76 -5.75
C ILE A 84 -2.34 6.20 -7.18
N LEU A 85 -1.25 5.53 -7.57
CA LEU A 85 -1.14 4.89 -8.88
C LEU A 85 -2.24 3.83 -9.07
N SER A 86 -2.40 2.93 -8.11
CA SER A 86 -3.41 1.86 -8.15
C SER A 86 -4.83 2.42 -8.24
N VAL A 87 -5.16 3.45 -7.45
CA VAL A 87 -6.50 4.06 -7.48
C VAL A 87 -6.78 4.64 -8.86
N ILE A 88 -5.92 5.52 -9.37
CA ILE A 88 -6.13 6.17 -10.68
C ILE A 88 -6.18 5.13 -11.81
N GLN A 89 -5.31 4.13 -11.78
CA GLN A 89 -5.29 3.07 -12.78
C GLN A 89 -6.55 2.21 -12.76
N SER A 90 -7.16 1.98 -11.59
CA SER A 90 -8.40 1.20 -11.47
C SER A 90 -9.59 1.84 -12.20
N PHE A 91 -9.55 3.16 -12.42
CA PHE A 91 -10.55 3.90 -13.19
C PHE A 91 -10.21 4.05 -14.67
N SER A 92 -9.07 3.55 -15.16
CA SER A 92 -8.62 3.73 -16.56
C SER A 92 -9.58 3.23 -17.64
N GLN A 93 -10.46 2.29 -17.32
CA GLN A 93 -11.47 1.75 -18.24
C GLN A 93 -12.87 2.36 -18.01
N LYS A 94 -13.00 3.29 -17.05
CA LYS A 94 -14.26 3.96 -16.74
C LYS A 94 -14.34 5.24 -17.55
N LYS A 95 -15.55 5.53 -18.05
CA LYS A 95 -15.83 6.83 -18.67
C LYS A 95 -15.93 7.88 -17.58
N GLY A 96 -15.29 9.02 -17.80
CA GLY A 96 -15.35 10.18 -16.91
C GLY A 96 -14.03 10.93 -16.88
N ASP A 97 -14.09 12.17 -16.45
CA ASP A 97 -12.92 13.05 -16.35
C ASP A 97 -12.31 12.95 -14.96
N ILE A 98 -10.98 12.90 -14.88
CA ILE A 98 -10.27 13.03 -13.60
C ILE A 98 -10.12 14.51 -13.28
N LEU A 99 -10.76 14.96 -12.22
CA LEU A 99 -10.63 16.33 -11.72
C LEU A 99 -9.60 16.40 -10.60
N MET A 100 -8.66 17.35 -10.69
CA MET A 100 -7.59 17.47 -9.72
C MET A 100 -7.22 18.92 -9.37
N ALA A 101 -6.80 19.15 -8.12
CA ALA A 101 -6.30 20.44 -7.69
C ALA A 101 -4.91 20.73 -8.27
N ARG A 102 -4.50 22.01 -8.34
CA ARG A 102 -3.16 22.38 -8.83
C ARG A 102 -2.01 21.95 -7.91
N ASN A 103 -2.29 21.65 -6.64
CA ASN A 103 -1.31 21.20 -5.65
C ASN A 103 -1.27 19.68 -5.45
N VAL A 104 -1.69 18.89 -6.44
CA VAL A 104 -1.54 17.43 -6.37
C VAL A 104 -0.08 16.99 -6.25
N HIS A 105 0.14 15.89 -5.55
CA HIS A 105 1.45 15.26 -5.49
C HIS A 105 1.85 14.71 -6.87
N LYS A 106 3.15 14.73 -7.19
CA LYS A 106 3.68 14.29 -8.50
C LYS A 106 3.25 12.87 -8.92
N SER A 107 2.95 12.00 -7.95
CA SER A 107 2.46 10.64 -8.23
C SER A 107 1.11 10.62 -8.94
N VAL A 108 0.25 11.63 -8.75
CA VAL A 108 -1.00 11.76 -9.50
C VAL A 108 -0.72 11.99 -10.98
N LEU A 109 0.23 12.88 -11.29
CA LEU A 109 0.63 13.17 -12.67
C LEU A 109 1.26 11.93 -13.33
N HIS A 110 2.15 11.23 -12.62
CA HIS A 110 2.71 9.97 -13.11
C HIS A 110 1.65 8.90 -13.34
N ALA A 111 0.62 8.84 -12.50
CA ALA A 111 -0.46 7.88 -12.66
C ALA A 111 -1.29 8.17 -13.92
N LEU A 112 -1.61 9.43 -14.19
CA LEU A 112 -2.28 9.85 -15.41
C LEU A 112 -1.46 9.48 -16.65
N ASP A 113 -0.16 9.78 -16.63
CA ASP A 113 0.76 9.44 -17.72
C ASP A 113 0.83 7.92 -17.97
N ILE A 114 1.08 7.12 -16.93
CA ILE A 114 1.15 5.65 -17.06
C ILE A 114 -0.17 5.05 -17.54
N SER A 115 -1.30 5.57 -17.08
CA SER A 115 -2.62 5.07 -17.45
C SER A 115 -3.18 5.69 -18.74
N GLN A 116 -2.45 6.61 -19.38
CA GLN A 116 -2.87 7.34 -20.57
C GLN A 116 -4.24 8.02 -20.39
N GLN A 117 -4.48 8.56 -19.20
CA GLN A 117 -5.72 9.26 -18.85
C GLN A 117 -5.50 10.77 -18.85
N GLU A 118 -6.50 11.51 -19.33
CA GLU A 118 -6.51 12.97 -19.23
C GLU A 118 -7.04 13.40 -17.86
N GLY A 119 -6.41 14.44 -17.31
CA GLY A 119 -6.81 15.04 -16.04
C GLY A 119 -7.01 16.54 -16.20
N HIS A 120 -8.07 17.08 -15.62
CA HIS A 120 -8.42 18.49 -15.67
C HIS A 120 -8.11 19.15 -14.33
N PHE A 121 -7.42 20.28 -14.39
CA PHE A 121 -7.20 21.08 -13.19
C PHE A 121 -8.44 21.89 -12.87
N ILE A 122 -8.95 21.74 -11.64
CA ILE A 122 -9.90 22.70 -11.08
C ILE A 122 -9.17 23.97 -10.65
N GLU A 123 -9.87 25.10 -10.76
CA GLU A 123 -9.39 26.38 -10.27
C GLU A 123 -8.95 26.26 -8.80
N THR A 124 -7.72 26.67 -8.52
CA THR A 124 -7.10 26.52 -7.20
C THR A 124 -6.50 27.87 -6.80
N HIS A 125 -6.87 28.37 -5.62
CA HIS A 125 -6.37 29.63 -5.08
C HIS A 125 -4.87 29.53 -4.78
N GLN A 126 -4.14 30.57 -5.17
CA GLN A 126 -2.73 30.74 -4.86
C GLN A 126 -2.58 31.75 -3.73
N SER A 127 -1.88 31.38 -2.67
CA SER A 127 -1.59 32.28 -1.55
C SER A 127 -0.79 33.49 -2.04
N PRO A 128 -1.25 34.73 -1.80
CA PRO A 128 -0.52 35.93 -2.22
C PRO A 128 0.79 36.14 -1.42
N LEU A 129 0.92 35.46 -0.27
CA LEU A 129 2.10 35.55 0.59
C LEU A 129 3.20 34.56 0.17
N THR A 130 2.81 33.32 -0.17
CA THR A 130 3.76 32.21 -0.40
C THR A 130 3.85 31.79 -1.86
N ASN A 131 2.95 32.26 -2.73
CA ASN A 131 2.77 31.79 -4.09
C ASN A 131 2.48 30.27 -4.20
N HIS A 132 2.05 29.62 -3.12
CA HIS A 132 1.65 28.23 -3.14
C HIS A 132 0.14 28.07 -3.34
N TYR A 133 -0.26 27.06 -4.11
CA TYR A 133 -1.65 26.64 -4.24
C TYR A 133 -2.15 26.01 -2.94
N ASN A 134 -3.29 26.47 -2.41
CA ASN A 134 -3.77 26.06 -1.07
C ASN A 134 -5.20 25.50 -1.01
N LYS A 135 -6.14 26.02 -1.81
CA LYS A 135 -7.56 25.65 -1.72
C LYS A 135 -8.19 25.60 -3.10
N VAL A 136 -9.02 24.57 -3.33
CA VAL A 136 -9.88 24.50 -4.52
C VAL A 136 -10.95 25.60 -4.49
N ASN A 137 -11.12 26.30 -5.61
CA ASN A 137 -12.18 27.27 -5.79
C ASN A 137 -13.45 26.55 -6.29
N LEU A 138 -14.48 26.46 -5.43
CA LEU A 138 -15.77 25.82 -5.73
C LEU A 138 -16.88 26.82 -6.07
N SER A 139 -16.54 28.08 -6.37
CA SER A 139 -17.51 29.17 -6.57
C SER A 139 -18.23 29.15 -7.93
N ARG A 140 -18.30 27.99 -8.59
CA ARG A 140 -18.96 27.82 -9.89
C ARG A 140 -20.18 26.93 -9.77
#